data_AF-H2XUU3-F1
#
_entry.id   AF-H2XUU3-F1
#
_cell.length_a   1.000
_cell.length_b   1.000
_cell.length_c   1.000
_cell.angle_alpha   90.00
_cell.angle_beta   90.00
_cell.angle_gamma   90.00
#
_symmetry.space_group_name_H-M   'P 1'
#
loop_
_entity.id
_entity.type
_entity.pdbx_description
1 polymer ?
#
loop_
_entity_poly.entity_id
_entity_poly.type
_entity_poly.pdbx_seq_one_letter_code
_entity_poly.pdbx_strand_id
1 'polypeptide(L)'
;MLRREYRYVLPVSMEEYKVAKQWMLSYEVYEGLEKDEGIRLLQYNNCNNNGKHEIYTLCSFDFESKIPQFVQMLLKMFFPDVEPVMHQESTVVGEKTNTVFWGPNLFKDNLRLEISSVVMEDLGTTDNAHEVPSDEWANTEVVNVDFANDPLSFKSYEEDYDVTMYASEDKTRGPYKEGWLDELKSKEKPKYVCVYKLVTCKFKWFGIDRIFREKVVYTTTQIIMEFYRKMICLFDAWGKLTIDDVYDEQNKTEL
;
A
#
# COMPACT_ATOMS: atom_id res chain seq x y z
N MET A 1 13.88 -7.36 14.13
CA MET A 1 12.84 -7.45 13.10
C MET A 1 11.51 -7.13 13.75
N LEU A 2 10.62 -6.42 13.08
CA LEU A 2 9.24 -6.17 13.51
C LEU A 2 8.33 -6.67 12.39
N ARG A 3 7.30 -7.45 12.72
CA ARG A 3 6.33 -7.98 11.75
C ARG A 3 4.91 -7.79 12.26
N ARG A 4 4.04 -7.27 11.39
CA ARG A 4 2.60 -7.12 11.65
C ARG A 4 1.80 -7.44 10.40
N GLU A 5 0.64 -8.05 10.58
CA GLU A 5 -0.36 -8.19 9.52
C GLU A 5 -1.43 -7.13 9.70
N TYR A 6 -1.59 -6.26 8.71
CA TYR A 6 -2.65 -5.26 8.64
C TYR A 6 -3.77 -5.76 7.74
N ARG A 7 -5.00 -5.77 8.23
CA ARG A 7 -6.18 -6.24 7.50
C ARG A 7 -7.05 -5.04 7.13
N TYR A 8 -7.18 -4.79 5.84
CA TYR A 8 -7.98 -3.70 5.29
C TYR A 8 -9.22 -4.28 4.64
N VAL A 9 -10.37 -4.19 5.31
CA VAL A 9 -11.66 -4.53 4.70
C VAL A 9 -12.10 -3.37 3.82
N LEU A 10 -12.43 -3.66 2.56
CA LEU A 10 -12.83 -2.66 1.57
C LEU A 10 -14.24 -2.96 1.04
N PRO A 11 -15.11 -1.95 0.84
CA PRO A 11 -16.50 -2.11 0.40
C PRO A 11 -16.62 -2.28 -1.13
N VAL A 12 -15.82 -3.18 -1.70
CA VAL A 12 -15.75 -3.49 -3.14
C VAL A 12 -15.75 -5.00 -3.35
N SER A 13 -16.22 -5.49 -4.49
CA SER A 13 -16.08 -6.92 -4.85
C SER A 13 -14.64 -7.24 -5.30
N MET A 14 -14.29 -8.52 -5.42
CA MET A 14 -12.99 -8.93 -5.97
C MET A 14 -12.79 -8.44 -7.41
N GLU A 15 -13.84 -8.45 -8.23
CA GLU A 15 -13.79 -7.93 -9.61
C GLU A 15 -13.53 -6.42 -9.63
N GLU A 16 -14.27 -5.66 -8.80
CA GLU A 16 -14.07 -4.22 -8.64
C GLU A 16 -12.66 -3.91 -8.12
N TYR A 17 -12.17 -4.68 -7.14
CA TYR A 17 -10.84 -4.49 -6.57
C TYR A 17 -9.72 -4.70 -7.60
N LYS A 18 -9.86 -5.66 -8.52
CA LYS A 18 -8.87 -5.88 -9.59
C LYS A 18 -8.75 -4.69 -10.53
N VAL A 19 -9.89 -4.14 -10.95
CA VAL A 19 -9.94 -2.91 -11.77
C VAL A 19 -9.34 -1.74 -10.99
N ALA A 20 -9.82 -1.52 -9.76
CA ALA A 20 -9.37 -0.42 -8.91
C ALA A 20 -7.86 -0.48 -8.65
N LYS A 21 -7.32 -1.65 -8.31
CA LYS A 21 -5.88 -1.84 -8.07
C LYS A 21 -5.07 -1.46 -9.30
N GLN A 22 -5.46 -1.93 -10.48
CA GLN A 22 -4.72 -1.65 -11.71
C GLN A 22 -4.82 -0.17 -12.11
N TRP A 23 -6.00 0.43 -11.97
CA TRP A 23 -6.21 1.84 -12.26
C TRP A 23 -5.45 2.75 -11.28
N MET A 24 -5.46 2.42 -9.99
CA MET A 24 -4.74 3.17 -8.96
C MET A 24 -3.23 3.19 -9.19
N LEU A 25 -2.64 2.13 -9.75
CA LEU A 25 -1.22 2.12 -10.10
C LEU A 25 -0.89 3.23 -11.12
N SER A 26 -1.72 3.40 -12.15
CA SER A 26 -1.55 4.50 -13.11
C SER A 26 -1.77 5.85 -12.45
N TYR A 27 -2.83 5.95 -11.65
CA TYR A 27 -3.17 7.19 -10.95
C TYR A 27 -2.02 7.70 -10.05
N GLU A 28 -1.42 6.83 -9.23
CA GLU A 28 -0.28 7.19 -8.37
C GLU A 28 0.95 7.63 -9.18
N VAL A 29 1.19 7.01 -10.34
CA VAL A 29 2.28 7.44 -11.23
C VAL A 29 2.02 8.83 -11.78
N TYR A 30 0.80 9.12 -12.27
CA TYR A 30 0.45 10.46 -12.74
C TYR A 30 0.52 11.50 -11.63
N GLU A 31 -0.06 11.21 -10.47
CA GLU A 31 -0.04 12.09 -9.31
C GLU A 31 1.42 12.38 -8.87
N GLY A 32 2.27 11.35 -8.87
CA GLY A 32 3.69 11.48 -8.55
C GLY A 32 4.49 12.29 -9.57
N LEU A 33 4.16 12.18 -10.87
CA LEU A 33 4.75 12.99 -11.93
C LEU A 33 4.33 14.46 -11.82
N GLU A 34 3.06 14.75 -11.55
CA GLU A 34 2.58 16.12 -11.35
C GLU A 34 3.22 16.80 -10.14
N LYS A 35 3.47 16.03 -9.08
CA LYS A 35 4.06 16.51 -7.82
C LYS A 35 5.59 16.56 -7.81
N ASP A 36 6.25 16.20 -8.92
CA ASP A 36 7.73 16.10 -9.04
C ASP A 36 8.35 15.29 -7.89
N GLU A 37 7.73 14.14 -7.55
CA GLU A 37 8.12 13.36 -6.37
C GLU A 37 9.40 12.52 -6.54
N GLY A 38 10.14 12.72 -7.64
CA GLY A 38 11.41 12.01 -7.87
C GLY A 38 11.27 10.50 -8.11
N ILE A 39 10.08 10.04 -8.52
CA ILE A 39 9.81 8.62 -8.83
C ILE A 39 10.35 8.29 -10.23
N ARG A 40 11.12 7.21 -10.35
CA ARG A 40 11.66 6.73 -11.63
C ARG A 40 11.45 5.23 -11.78
N LEU A 41 10.76 4.81 -12.83
CA LEU A 41 10.68 3.40 -13.22
C LEU A 41 12.03 2.98 -13.83
N LEU A 42 12.74 2.06 -13.17
CA LEU A 42 14.04 1.56 -13.61
C LEU A 42 13.91 0.28 -14.43
N GLN A 43 12.96 -0.58 -14.08
CA GLN A 43 12.71 -1.84 -14.78
C GLN A 43 11.24 -2.23 -14.69
N TYR A 44 10.70 -2.72 -15.81
CA TYR A 44 9.40 -3.36 -15.89
C TYR A 44 9.55 -4.65 -16.69
N ASN A 45 9.17 -5.77 -16.11
CA ASN A 45 9.08 -7.04 -16.82
C ASN A 45 7.68 -7.62 -16.65
N ASN A 46 7.07 -8.02 -17.75
CA ASN A 46 5.84 -8.78 -17.76
C ASN A 46 6.15 -10.15 -18.38
N CYS A 47 6.10 -11.21 -17.56
CA CYS A 47 6.50 -12.55 -17.96
C CYS A 47 5.44 -13.59 -17.60
N ASN A 48 5.19 -14.53 -18.53
CA ASN A 48 4.40 -15.73 -18.24
C ASN A 48 5.36 -16.86 -17.82
N ASN A 49 5.55 -17.04 -16.51
CA ASN A 49 6.45 -18.06 -15.97
C ASN A 49 5.64 -19.30 -15.55
N ASN A 50 5.85 -20.44 -16.20
CA ASN A 50 5.16 -21.71 -15.91
C ASN A 50 3.62 -21.61 -15.90
N GLY A 51 3.03 -20.79 -16.77
CA GLY A 51 1.58 -20.57 -16.85
C GLY A 51 1.02 -19.61 -15.80
N LYS A 52 1.86 -19.01 -14.95
CA LYS A 52 1.49 -17.90 -14.07
C LYS A 52 2.00 -16.60 -14.65
N HIS A 53 1.10 -15.63 -14.80
CA HIS A 53 1.45 -14.27 -15.16
C HIS A 53 2.15 -13.61 -13.97
N GLU A 54 3.36 -13.13 -14.20
CA GLU A 54 4.20 -12.46 -13.22
C GLU A 54 4.59 -11.08 -13.75
N ILE A 55 4.28 -10.05 -12.95
CA ILE A 55 4.69 -8.68 -13.23
C ILE A 55 5.77 -8.31 -12.22
N TYR A 56 6.91 -7.86 -12.72
CA TYR A 56 8.01 -7.34 -11.92
C TYR A 56 8.24 -5.86 -12.24
N THR A 57 8.37 -5.05 -11.20
CA THR A 57 8.68 -3.62 -11.28
C THR A 57 9.82 -3.28 -10.33
N LEU A 58 10.73 -2.42 -10.78
CA LEU A 58 11.74 -1.77 -9.96
C LEU A 58 11.62 -0.27 -10.16
N CYS A 59 11.27 0.44 -9.10
CA CYS A 59 11.19 1.90 -9.08
C CYS A 59 12.24 2.47 -8.11
N SER A 60 12.80 3.64 -8.41
CA SER A 60 13.56 4.44 -7.43
C SER A 60 12.80 5.70 -7.05
N PHE A 61 12.97 6.11 -5.79
CA PHE A 61 12.33 7.26 -5.18
C PHE A 61 13.42 8.10 -4.54
N ASP A 62 13.63 9.32 -5.01
CA ASP A 62 14.39 10.32 -4.25
C ASP A 62 13.46 10.94 -3.22
N PHE A 63 13.79 10.76 -1.94
CA PHE A 63 12.98 11.28 -0.85
C PHE A 63 13.71 12.32 -0.01
N GLU A 64 14.81 12.92 -0.48
CA GLU A 64 15.59 13.91 0.29
C GLU A 64 14.68 15.04 0.79
N SER A 65 13.86 15.59 -0.10
CA SER A 65 12.91 16.67 0.19
C SER A 65 11.85 16.29 1.23
N LYS A 66 11.55 14.99 1.39
CA LYS A 66 10.56 14.46 2.34
C LYS A 66 11.15 14.19 3.73
N ILE A 67 12.49 14.20 3.89
CA ILE A 67 13.16 14.01 5.18
C ILE A 67 13.23 15.35 5.94
N PRO A 68 12.80 15.43 7.22
CA PRO A 68 13.00 16.64 8.03
C PRO A 68 14.48 17.05 8.13
N GLN A 69 14.77 18.36 8.05
CA GLN A 69 16.16 18.88 7.98
C GLN A 69 17.07 18.39 9.11
N PHE A 70 16.56 18.31 10.35
CA PHE A 70 17.37 17.82 11.48
C PHE A 70 17.74 16.34 11.31
N VAL A 71 16.88 15.53 10.67
CA VAL A 71 17.17 14.12 10.34
C VAL A 71 18.20 14.04 9.22
N GLN A 72 18.09 14.87 8.17
CA GLN A 72 19.11 14.95 7.13
C GLN A 72 20.49 15.29 7.69
N MET A 73 20.56 16.24 8.63
CA MET A 73 21.82 16.61 9.30
C MET A 73 22.42 15.44 10.08
N LEU A 74 21.60 14.70 10.85
CA LEU A 74 22.05 13.51 11.58
C LEU A 74 22.49 12.39 10.63
N LEU A 75 21.76 12.18 9.53
CA LEU A 75 22.10 11.20 8.51
C LEU A 75 23.47 11.50 7.91
N LYS A 76 23.71 12.73 7.43
CA LYS A 76 24.99 13.15 6.85
C LYS A 76 26.14 13.10 7.88
N MET A 77 25.85 13.32 9.16
CA MET A 77 26.86 13.25 10.24
C MET A 77 27.33 11.82 10.56
N PHE A 78 26.40 10.86 10.65
CA PHE A 78 26.72 9.47 11.01
C PHE A 78 26.97 8.55 9.80
N PHE A 79 26.45 8.94 8.63
CA PHE A 79 26.59 8.24 7.35
C PHE A 79 26.86 9.27 6.25
N PRO A 80 28.10 9.72 6.08
CA PRO A 80 28.45 10.74 5.09
C PRO A 80 28.12 10.32 3.65
N ASP A 81 28.12 9.01 3.38
CA ASP A 81 27.81 8.42 2.07
C ASP A 81 26.34 8.00 1.93
N VAL A 82 25.45 8.43 2.84
CA VAL A 82 24.02 8.08 2.76
C VAL A 82 23.35 8.83 1.62
N GLU A 83 22.74 8.07 0.73
CA GLU A 83 21.89 8.61 -0.32
C GLU A 83 20.41 8.47 0.11
N PRO A 84 19.61 9.55 0.08
CA PRO A 84 18.18 9.52 0.40
C PRO A 84 17.38 8.96 -0.79
N VAL A 85 17.83 7.84 -1.33
CA VAL A 85 17.20 7.11 -2.43
C VAL A 85 16.69 5.78 -1.90
N MET A 86 15.44 5.47 -2.20
CA MET A 86 14.82 4.19 -1.90
C MET A 86 14.48 3.50 -3.21
N HIS A 87 14.75 2.21 -3.29
CA HIS A 87 14.29 1.33 -4.35
C HIS A 87 13.10 0.52 -3.85
N GLN A 88 12.09 0.40 -4.71
CA GLN A 88 10.93 -0.47 -4.54
C GLN A 88 10.97 -1.55 -5.61
N GLU A 89 11.18 -2.79 -5.18
CA GLU A 89 11.01 -3.97 -6.02
C GLU A 89 9.63 -4.56 -5.75
N SER A 90 8.77 -4.66 -6.76
CA SER A 90 7.46 -5.30 -6.60
C SER A 90 7.26 -6.43 -7.59
N THR A 91 6.86 -7.59 -7.08
CA THR A 91 6.47 -8.77 -7.85
C THR A 91 5.01 -9.08 -7.59
N VAL A 92 4.22 -9.19 -8.67
CA VAL A 92 2.80 -9.55 -8.62
C VAL A 92 2.62 -10.90 -9.30
N VAL A 93 2.02 -11.86 -8.60
CA VAL A 93 1.68 -13.19 -9.13
C VAL A 93 0.24 -13.53 -8.70
N GLY A 94 -0.70 -13.46 -9.65
CA GLY A 94 -2.12 -13.58 -9.35
C GLY A 94 -2.58 -12.55 -8.31
N GLU A 95 -3.22 -13.00 -7.24
CA GLU A 95 -3.69 -12.13 -6.14
C GLU A 95 -2.59 -11.76 -5.11
N LYS A 96 -1.39 -12.35 -5.24
CA LYS A 96 -0.28 -12.09 -4.32
C LYS A 96 0.61 -10.98 -4.87
N THR A 97 0.93 -10.00 -4.03
CA THR A 97 1.90 -8.95 -4.33
C THR A 97 2.97 -8.92 -3.25
N ASN A 98 4.24 -9.01 -3.65
CA ASN A 98 5.37 -8.87 -2.75
C ASN A 98 6.14 -7.62 -3.16
N THR A 99 6.31 -6.70 -2.22
CA THR A 99 7.06 -5.47 -2.43
C THR A 99 8.18 -5.37 -1.40
N VAL A 100 9.39 -5.06 -1.85
CA VAL A 100 10.57 -4.87 -1.01
C VAL A 100 11.09 -3.46 -1.23
N PHE A 101 11.17 -2.69 -0.15
CA PHE A 101 11.83 -1.41 -0.10
C PHE A 101 13.20 -1.56 0.54
N TRP A 102 14.21 -1.03 -0.12
CA TRP A 102 15.60 -0.98 0.34
C TRP A 102 16.27 0.28 -0.22
N GLY A 103 17.35 0.75 0.39
CA GLY A 103 18.09 1.91 -0.14
C GLY A 103 19.57 1.60 -0.18
N PRO A 104 20.27 1.80 -1.31
CA PRO A 104 21.72 1.62 -1.37
C PRO A 104 22.40 2.60 -0.41
N ASN A 105 23.29 2.12 0.45
CA ASN A 105 23.97 2.91 1.48
C ASN A 105 23.03 3.55 2.53
N LEU A 106 21.72 3.29 2.47
CA LEU A 106 20.75 3.79 3.42
C LEU A 106 20.92 3.06 4.76
N PHE A 107 21.54 3.74 5.72
CA PHE A 107 21.96 3.18 7.00
C PHE A 107 22.92 1.98 6.87
N LYS A 108 23.83 1.98 5.88
CA LYS A 108 24.73 0.84 5.58
C LYS A 108 23.95 -0.46 5.28
N ASP A 109 22.92 -0.35 4.43
CA ASP A 109 22.05 -1.45 4.00
C ASP A 109 21.29 -2.14 5.15
N ASN A 110 21.20 -1.48 6.31
CA ASN A 110 20.52 -2.06 7.47
C ASN A 110 19.01 -1.92 7.41
N LEU A 111 18.45 -1.07 6.54
CA LEU A 111 17.00 -0.89 6.40
C LEU A 111 16.44 -1.72 5.24
N ARG A 112 15.49 -2.59 5.56
CA ARG A 112 14.70 -3.33 4.58
C ARG A 112 13.25 -3.45 5.06
N LEU A 113 12.32 -3.04 4.23
CA LEU A 113 10.88 -3.11 4.50
C LEU A 113 10.25 -4.02 3.45
N GLU A 114 9.65 -5.11 3.89
CA GLU A 114 8.98 -6.09 3.03
C GLU A 114 7.47 -5.98 3.29
N ILE A 115 6.68 -5.87 2.23
CA ILE A 115 5.23 -5.82 2.28
C ILE A 115 4.70 -6.92 1.36
N SER A 116 4.16 -7.97 1.95
CA SER A 116 3.43 -9.01 1.22
C SER A 116 1.94 -8.75 1.32
N SER A 117 1.21 -8.88 0.22
CA SER A 117 -0.23 -8.64 0.14
C SER A 117 -0.93 -9.88 -0.40
N VAL A 118 -1.99 -10.32 0.27
CA VAL A 118 -2.94 -11.31 -0.23
C VAL A 118 -4.33 -10.70 -0.12
N VAL A 119 -5.17 -10.93 -1.13
CA VAL A 119 -6.54 -10.41 -1.18
C VAL A 119 -7.50 -11.60 -1.13
N MET A 120 -8.52 -11.52 -0.28
CA MET A 120 -9.54 -12.56 -0.14
C MET A 120 -10.94 -11.95 -0.07
N GLU A 121 -11.94 -12.71 -0.50
CA GLU A 121 -13.36 -12.33 -0.40
C GLU A 121 -13.94 -12.66 0.99
N ASP A 122 -13.33 -12.08 2.02
CA ASP A 122 -13.78 -12.19 3.40
C ASP A 122 -13.68 -10.85 4.14
N LEU A 123 -14.02 -10.86 5.44
CA LEU A 123 -14.05 -9.68 6.29
C LEU A 123 -12.85 -9.62 7.25
N GLY A 124 -11.67 -10.07 6.80
CA GLY A 124 -10.48 -10.11 7.66
C GLY A 124 -10.49 -11.28 8.64
N THR A 125 -11.21 -12.35 8.32
CA THR A 125 -11.44 -13.50 9.19
C THR A 125 -10.44 -14.62 9.02
N THR A 126 -9.73 -14.69 7.89
CA THR A 126 -8.75 -15.74 7.61
C THR A 126 -7.52 -15.56 8.49
N ASP A 127 -7.20 -16.58 9.29
CA ASP A 127 -5.98 -16.61 10.07
C ASP A 127 -4.78 -17.01 9.19
N ASN A 128 -3.65 -16.34 9.39
CA ASN A 128 -2.41 -16.61 8.66
C ASN A 128 -2.60 -16.72 7.13
N ALA A 129 -3.24 -15.72 6.51
CA ALA A 129 -3.55 -15.68 5.08
C ALA A 129 -2.31 -15.80 4.17
N HIS A 130 -1.13 -15.49 4.71
CA HIS A 130 0.16 -15.58 4.02
C HIS A 130 0.83 -16.95 4.16
N GLU A 131 0.27 -17.86 4.95
CA GLU A 131 0.83 -19.20 5.23
C GLU A 131 2.25 -19.12 5.82
N VAL A 132 2.49 -18.15 6.70
CA VAL A 132 3.75 -17.97 7.43
C VAL A 132 3.98 -19.19 8.34
N PRO A 133 5.23 -19.68 8.50
CA PRO A 133 5.55 -20.74 9.46
C PRO A 133 5.00 -20.45 10.87
N SER A 134 4.51 -21.48 11.56
CA SER A 134 3.74 -21.30 12.81
C SER A 134 4.52 -20.61 13.94
N ASP A 135 5.83 -20.86 14.04
CA ASP A 135 6.74 -20.22 15.00
C ASP A 135 6.91 -18.72 14.73
N GLU A 136 6.94 -18.36 13.45
CA GLU A 136 6.98 -16.98 12.99
C GLU A 136 5.62 -16.27 13.13
N TRP A 137 4.51 -16.98 12.83
CA TRP A 137 3.15 -16.48 12.97
C TRP A 137 2.80 -16.17 14.42
N ALA A 138 3.23 -17.00 15.37
CA ALA A 138 3.01 -16.79 16.81
C ALA A 138 3.56 -15.45 17.33
N ASN A 139 4.53 -14.85 16.62
CA ASN A 139 5.12 -13.55 16.96
C ASN A 139 4.61 -12.41 16.07
N THR A 140 3.60 -12.65 15.24
CA THR A 140 3.03 -11.66 14.33
C THR A 140 1.81 -11.02 14.97
N GLU A 141 1.86 -9.70 15.11
CA GLU A 141 0.70 -8.93 15.59
C GLU A 141 -0.28 -8.69 14.43
N VAL A 142 -1.55 -8.98 14.67
CA VAL A 142 -2.64 -8.74 13.71
C VAL A 142 -3.33 -7.43 14.08
N VAL A 143 -3.47 -6.53 13.10
CA VAL A 143 -4.12 -5.23 13.24
C VAL A 143 -5.23 -5.13 12.21
N ASN A 144 -6.48 -5.03 12.68
CA ASN A 144 -7.61 -4.70 11.82
C ASN A 144 -7.65 -3.18 11.64
N VAL A 145 -7.62 -2.72 10.40
CA VAL A 145 -7.63 -1.28 10.08
C VAL A 145 -9.02 -0.87 9.64
N ASP A 146 -9.54 0.17 10.26
CA ASP A 146 -10.79 0.82 9.87
C ASP A 146 -10.49 2.11 9.10
N PHE A 147 -10.49 2.05 7.76
CA PHE A 147 -10.15 3.19 6.92
C PHE A 147 -11.07 4.42 7.13
N ALA A 148 -12.27 4.23 7.70
CA ALA A 148 -13.22 5.30 7.97
C ALA A 148 -12.99 5.95 9.33
N ASN A 149 -12.69 5.14 10.35
CA ASN A 149 -12.69 5.60 11.74
C ASN A 149 -11.29 5.67 12.38
N ASP A 150 -10.29 4.98 11.83
CA ASP A 150 -8.92 5.06 12.36
C ASP A 150 -8.29 6.43 12.06
N PRO A 151 -7.51 6.98 13.00
CA PRO A 151 -6.93 8.30 12.84
C PRO A 151 -5.86 8.32 11.74
N LEU A 152 -5.97 9.32 10.85
CA LEU A 152 -4.89 9.72 9.95
C LEU A 152 -3.98 10.75 10.63
N SER A 153 -2.70 10.69 10.30
CA SER A 153 -1.78 11.78 10.61
C SER A 153 -2.22 13.06 9.87
N PHE A 154 -2.03 14.24 10.47
CA PHE A 154 -2.38 15.52 9.83
C PHE A 154 -1.72 15.69 8.45
N LYS A 155 -0.57 15.07 8.21
CA LYS A 155 0.13 15.11 6.92
C LYS A 155 -0.50 14.20 5.85
N SER A 156 -1.28 13.20 6.26
CA SER A 156 -1.89 12.19 5.39
C SER A 156 -3.39 12.42 5.17
N TYR A 157 -3.96 13.47 5.78
CA TYR A 157 -5.37 13.81 5.60
C TYR A 157 -5.51 14.77 4.42
N GLU A 158 -6.32 14.37 3.45
CA GLU A 158 -6.75 15.17 2.30
C GLU A 158 -8.28 15.16 2.28
N GLU A 159 -8.91 16.33 2.23
CA GLU A 159 -10.37 16.48 2.32
C GLU A 159 -11.09 15.79 1.15
N ASP A 160 -10.52 15.87 -0.05
CA ASP A 160 -11.04 15.22 -1.27
C ASP A 160 -11.09 13.68 -1.14
N TYR A 161 -10.29 13.12 -0.23
CA TYR A 161 -10.22 11.68 0.05
C TYR A 161 -10.79 11.31 1.42
N ASP A 162 -11.71 12.14 1.94
CA ASP A 162 -12.46 11.81 3.14
C ASP A 162 -13.65 10.88 2.86
N VAL A 163 -13.45 9.59 3.11
CA VAL A 163 -14.48 8.54 2.98
C VAL A 163 -15.72 8.76 3.84
N THR A 164 -15.63 9.59 4.89
CA THR A 164 -16.77 9.92 5.77
C THR A 164 -17.67 11.02 5.18
N MET A 165 -17.18 11.70 4.14
CA MET A 165 -17.83 12.78 3.43
C MET A 165 -18.19 12.38 1.99
N TYR A 166 -17.35 11.55 1.37
CA TYR A 166 -17.56 11.06 0.01
C TYR A 166 -18.77 10.13 -0.11
N ALA A 167 -19.56 10.35 -1.16
CA ALA A 167 -20.59 9.42 -1.61
C ALA A 167 -20.53 9.34 -3.13
N SER A 168 -20.64 8.13 -3.69
CA SER A 168 -20.64 7.95 -5.14
C SER A 168 -21.82 8.65 -5.80
N GLU A 169 -21.68 9.01 -7.08
CA GLU A 169 -22.74 9.70 -7.83
C GLU A 169 -24.04 8.88 -7.87
N ASP A 170 -23.91 7.56 -7.97
CA ASP A 170 -25.03 6.62 -7.97
C ASP A 170 -25.58 6.31 -6.55
N LYS A 171 -24.95 6.86 -5.51
CA LYS A 171 -25.28 6.71 -4.08
C LYS A 171 -25.26 5.26 -3.59
N THR A 172 -24.49 4.40 -4.25
CA THR A 172 -24.33 2.99 -3.84
C THR A 172 -23.13 2.78 -2.92
N ARG A 173 -22.19 3.73 -2.85
CA ARG A 173 -20.98 3.70 -2.04
C ARG A 173 -20.87 4.97 -1.20
N GLY A 174 -20.44 4.80 0.05
CA GLY A 174 -20.25 5.89 1.01
C GLY A 174 -21.54 6.67 1.34
N PRO A 175 -21.44 7.66 2.23
CA PRO A 175 -20.30 7.90 3.12
C PRO A 175 -20.13 6.78 4.15
N TYR A 176 -18.90 6.47 4.52
CA TYR A 176 -18.57 5.43 5.50
C TYR A 176 -18.28 6.08 6.85
N LYS A 177 -19.05 5.74 7.88
CA LYS A 177 -18.94 6.31 9.24
C LYS A 177 -18.89 5.19 10.28
N GLU A 178 -18.91 5.53 11.56
CA GLU A 178 -19.07 4.54 12.63
C GLU A 178 -20.26 3.61 12.34
N GLY A 179 -20.02 2.30 12.39
CA GLY A 179 -21.01 1.27 12.04
C GLY A 179 -21.06 0.85 10.57
N TRP A 180 -20.26 1.47 9.67
CA TRP A 180 -20.28 1.17 8.23
C TRP A 180 -20.11 -0.32 7.89
N LEU A 181 -19.30 -1.03 8.67
CA LEU A 181 -19.00 -2.44 8.44
C LEU A 181 -20.23 -3.32 8.70
N ASP A 182 -21.03 -2.99 9.70
CA ASP A 182 -22.26 -3.72 10.01
C ASP A 182 -23.38 -3.37 9.01
N GLU A 183 -23.46 -2.10 8.59
CA GLU A 183 -24.32 -1.71 7.48
C GLU A 183 -23.96 -2.45 6.20
N LEU A 184 -22.66 -2.59 5.88
CA LEU A 184 -22.20 -3.34 4.72
C LEU A 184 -22.65 -4.80 4.79
N LYS A 185 -22.47 -5.47 5.93
CA LYS A 185 -22.91 -6.87 6.14
C LYS A 185 -24.43 -7.04 6.01
N SER A 186 -25.21 -6.01 6.33
CA SER A 186 -26.68 -6.06 6.29
C SER A 186 -27.28 -6.00 4.88
N LYS A 187 -26.48 -5.64 3.86
CA LYS A 187 -26.94 -5.58 2.46
C LYS A 187 -27.30 -6.97 1.94
N GLU A 188 -28.28 -7.06 1.04
CA GLU A 188 -28.71 -8.33 0.44
C GLU A 188 -27.57 -9.04 -0.32
N LYS A 189 -26.72 -8.25 -1.00
CA LYS A 189 -25.53 -8.71 -1.72
C LYS A 189 -24.33 -7.85 -1.31
N PRO A 190 -23.74 -8.12 -0.14
CA PRO A 190 -22.63 -7.33 0.36
C PRO A 190 -21.41 -7.56 -0.54
N LYS A 191 -20.74 -6.47 -0.90
CA LYS A 191 -19.50 -6.50 -1.68
C LYS A 191 -18.36 -6.11 -0.76
N TYR A 192 -17.48 -7.06 -0.50
CA TYR A 192 -16.29 -6.81 0.29
C TYR A 192 -15.13 -7.70 -0.15
N VAL A 193 -13.93 -7.16 0.07
CA VAL A 193 -12.69 -7.92 0.11
C VAL A 193 -11.92 -7.49 1.34
N CYS A 194 -11.04 -8.35 1.81
CA CYS A 194 -10.01 -7.99 2.76
C CYS A 194 -8.65 -8.11 2.11
N VAL A 195 -7.84 -7.04 2.23
CA VAL A 195 -6.44 -7.06 1.84
C VAL A 195 -5.59 -7.29 3.09
N TYR A 196 -4.93 -8.44 3.13
CA TYR A 196 -4.01 -8.86 4.18
C TYR A 196 -2.61 -8.38 3.81
N LYS A 197 -2.13 -7.31 4.46
CA LYS A 197 -0.80 -6.71 4.27
C LYS A 197 0.14 -7.18 5.38
N LEU A 198 0.99 -8.15 5.10
CA LEU A 198 2.05 -8.57 6.01
C LEU A 198 3.27 -7.64 5.84
N VAL A 199 3.48 -6.77 6.83
CA VAL A 199 4.56 -5.78 6.85
C VAL A 199 5.68 -6.28 7.75
N THR A 200 6.86 -6.50 7.18
CA THR A 200 8.07 -6.92 7.89
C THR A 200 9.15 -5.85 7.74
N CYS A 201 9.52 -5.19 8.85
CA CYS A 201 10.60 -4.22 8.89
C CYS A 201 11.85 -4.82 9.56
N LYS A 202 12.94 -4.88 8.80
CA LYS A 202 14.28 -5.25 9.26
C LYS A 202 15.10 -3.97 9.33
N PHE A 203 15.53 -3.65 10.54
CA PHE A 203 16.41 -2.52 10.80
C PHE A 203 17.29 -2.80 11.99
N LYS A 204 18.59 -2.50 11.88
CA LYS A 204 19.58 -2.69 12.93
C LYS A 204 20.47 -1.46 13.07
N TRP A 205 20.24 -0.69 14.13
CA TRP A 205 21.15 0.35 14.59
C TRP A 205 21.07 0.45 16.11
N PHE A 206 22.22 0.24 16.78
CA PHE A 206 22.34 0.29 18.23
C PHE A 206 21.68 1.54 18.84
N GLY A 207 20.77 1.32 19.79
CA GLY A 207 20.12 2.38 20.57
C GLY A 207 18.82 2.94 20.02
N ILE A 208 18.50 2.77 18.72
CA ILE A 208 17.29 3.35 18.10
C ILE A 208 16.45 2.36 17.28
N ASP A 209 16.91 1.11 17.16
CA ASP A 209 16.36 0.12 16.23
C ASP A 209 14.86 -0.14 16.43
N ARG A 210 14.40 -0.28 17.68
CA ARG A 210 12.98 -0.52 17.98
C ARG A 210 12.10 0.66 17.59
N ILE A 211 12.44 1.86 18.07
CA ILE A 211 11.65 3.08 17.83
C ILE A 211 11.58 3.37 16.33
N PHE A 212 12.69 3.17 15.61
CA PHE A 212 12.74 3.37 14.18
C PHE A 212 11.83 2.39 13.42
N ARG A 213 11.90 1.08 13.74
CA ARG A 213 11.01 0.08 13.12
C ARG A 213 9.54 0.38 13.35
N GLU A 214 9.17 0.74 14.58
CA GLU A 214 7.79 1.13 14.92
C GLU A 214 7.34 2.34 14.08
N LYS A 215 8.21 3.35 13.95
CA LYS A 215 7.89 4.55 13.15
C LYS A 215 7.75 4.23 11.67
N VAL A 216 8.63 3.42 11.10
CA VAL A 216 8.55 2.99 9.69
C VAL A 216 7.24 2.24 9.45
N VAL A 217 6.96 1.21 10.25
CA VAL A 217 5.75 0.39 10.11
C VAL A 217 4.47 1.24 10.28
N TYR A 218 4.44 2.16 11.25
CA TYR A 218 3.34 3.11 11.42
C TYR A 218 3.17 4.00 10.18
N THR A 219 4.24 4.63 9.69
CA THR A 219 4.17 5.50 8.50
C THR A 219 3.70 4.72 7.27
N THR A 220 4.20 3.49 7.07
CA THR A 220 3.73 2.60 6.00
C THR A 220 2.24 2.31 6.10
N THR A 221 1.72 2.06 7.31
CA THR A 221 0.28 1.83 7.54
C THR A 221 -0.55 3.05 7.14
N GLN A 222 -0.07 4.26 7.48
CA GLN A 222 -0.77 5.50 7.13
C GLN A 222 -0.81 5.73 5.62
N ILE A 223 0.30 5.49 4.91
CA ILE A 223 0.37 5.57 3.44
C ILE A 223 -0.61 4.58 2.79
N ILE A 224 -0.64 3.33 3.27
CA ILE A 224 -1.55 2.30 2.74
C ILE A 224 -3.02 2.68 3.01
N MET A 225 -3.31 3.22 4.19
CA MET A 225 -4.66 3.67 4.54
C MET A 225 -5.12 4.83 3.65
N GLU A 226 -4.24 5.80 3.40
CA GLU A 226 -4.47 6.91 2.47
C GLU A 226 -4.75 6.39 1.05
N PHE A 227 -3.93 5.44 0.56
CA PHE A 227 -4.14 4.78 -0.73
C PHE A 227 -5.53 4.16 -0.85
N TYR A 228 -5.99 3.42 0.16
CA TYR A 228 -7.32 2.80 0.13
C TYR A 228 -8.46 3.82 0.24
N ARG A 229 -8.27 4.91 0.97
CA ARG A 229 -9.25 6.01 1.00
C ARG A 229 -9.35 6.69 -0.37
N LYS A 230 -8.22 6.97 -1.02
CA LYS A 230 -8.16 7.47 -2.40
C LYS A 230 -8.89 6.53 -3.35
N MET A 231 -8.59 5.23 -3.29
CA MET A 231 -9.27 4.20 -4.10
C MET A 231 -10.79 4.26 -3.92
N ILE A 232 -11.28 4.37 -2.69
CA ILE A 232 -12.73 4.42 -2.41
C ILE A 232 -13.35 5.72 -2.92
N CYS A 233 -12.73 6.88 -2.65
CA CYS A 233 -13.25 8.18 -3.05
C CYS A 233 -13.17 8.42 -4.57
N LEU A 234 -12.29 7.71 -5.27
CA LEU A 234 -12.17 7.76 -6.74
C LEU A 234 -13.07 6.73 -7.45
N PHE A 235 -14.01 6.09 -6.74
CA PHE A 235 -14.89 5.08 -7.32
C PHE A 235 -15.65 5.57 -8.56
N ASP A 236 -16.08 6.83 -8.61
CA ASP A 236 -16.78 7.34 -9.81
C ASP A 236 -15.88 7.43 -11.06
N ALA A 237 -14.56 7.52 -10.88
CA ALA A 237 -13.58 7.55 -11.97
C ALA A 237 -13.30 6.16 -12.54
N TRP A 238 -13.16 5.14 -11.69
CA TRP A 238 -12.75 3.79 -12.12
C TRP A 238 -13.87 2.73 -12.06
N GLY A 239 -14.93 2.95 -11.29
CA GLY A 239 -15.96 1.95 -10.96
C GLY A 239 -16.82 1.50 -12.14
N LYS A 240 -16.77 2.22 -13.27
CA LYS A 240 -17.45 1.86 -14.53
C LYS A 240 -16.50 1.24 -15.56
N LEU A 241 -15.19 1.22 -15.29
CA LEU A 241 -14.18 0.68 -16.18
C LEU A 241 -14.15 -0.85 -16.07
N THR A 242 -13.88 -1.49 -17.20
CA THR A 242 -13.42 -2.89 -17.22
C THR A 242 -11.91 -2.94 -17.06
N ILE A 243 -11.36 -4.11 -16.73
CA ILE A 243 -9.90 -4.27 -16.65
C ILE A 243 -9.23 -4.00 -18.01
N ASP A 244 -9.93 -4.34 -19.10
CA ASP A 244 -9.45 -4.09 -20.47
C ASP A 244 -9.39 -2.59 -20.77
N ASP A 245 -10.38 -1.80 -20.32
CA ASP A 245 -10.35 -0.34 -20.46
C ASP A 245 -9.12 0.27 -19.77
N VAL A 246 -8.77 -0.22 -18.58
CA VAL A 246 -7.59 0.24 -17.82
C VAL A 246 -6.30 -0.11 -18.58
N TYR A 247 -6.18 -1.33 -19.12
CA TYR A 247 -5.01 -1.71 -19.90
C TYR A 247 -4.89 -0.91 -21.21
N ASP A 248 -6.00 -0.65 -21.88
CA ASP A 248 -6.02 0.18 -23.10
C ASP A 248 -5.57 1.62 -22.83
N GLU A 249 -5.93 2.18 -21.67
CA GLU A 249 -5.48 3.50 -21.25
C GLU A 249 -3.98 3.52 -20.90
N GLN A 250 -3.49 2.52 -20.17
CA GLN A 250 -2.06 2.35 -19.86
C GLN A 250 -1.21 2.22 -21.13
N ASN A 251 -1.65 1.40 -22.08
CA ASN A 251 -0.96 1.22 -23.36
C ASN A 251 -0.89 2.51 -24.20
N LYS A 252 -1.92 3.38 -24.14
CA LYS A 252 -1.92 4.66 -24.87
C LYS A 252 -0.99 5.69 -24.27
N THR A 253 -0.72 5.56 -22.97
CA THR A 253 0.00 6.56 -22.18
C THR A 253 1.45 6.18 -21.94
N GLU A 254 1.91 5.08 -22.56
CA GLU A 254 3.26 4.52 -22.43
C GLU A 254 3.65 4.24 -20.97
N LEU A 255 2.66 3.94 -20.12
CA LEU A 255 2.86 3.46 -18.75
C LEU A 255 3.10 1.94 -18.70
#